data_AF-H8KQC4-F1
#
_entry.id   AF-H8KQC4-F1
#
_cell.length_a   1.000
_cell.length_b   1.000
_cell.length_c   1.000
_cell.angle_alpha   90.00
_cell.angle_beta   90.00
_cell.angle_gamma   90.00
#
_symmetry.space_group_name_H-M   'P 1'
#
loop_
_entity.id
_entity.type
_entity.pdbx_description
1 polymer ?
#
loop_
_entity_poly.entity_id
_entity_poly.type
_entity_poly.pdbx_seq_one_letter_code
_entity_poly.pdbx_strand_id
1 'polypeptide(L)'
;MNKKNDKSGIKKLFFALIIIVTCVSCVKDKNGWDKTTETSFKINCKKAMLANSSMTDEQAEFITDCLVEKIKQNNIKAVDVEKAENQQLILQFGKECSESWNKRQQK
;
A
#
# COMPACT_ATOMS: atom_id res chain seq x y z
N MET A 1 3.19 -36.67 -14.45
CA MET A 1 2.54 -35.37 -14.16
C MET A 1 3.05 -34.87 -12.81
N ASN A 2 3.86 -33.80 -12.77
CA ASN A 2 4.29 -33.21 -11.50
C ASN A 2 4.06 -31.70 -11.58
N LYS A 3 2.84 -31.26 -11.26
CA LYS A 3 2.53 -29.84 -11.08
C LYS A 3 3.17 -29.42 -9.76
N LYS A 4 4.35 -28.80 -9.84
CA LYS A 4 4.95 -28.06 -8.73
C LYS A 4 3.93 -26.99 -8.33
N ASN A 5 3.27 -27.21 -7.20
CA ASN A 5 2.44 -26.22 -6.55
C ASN A 5 3.33 -25.02 -6.20
N ASP A 6 3.22 -23.98 -7.01
CA ASP A 6 3.82 -22.69 -6.79
C ASP A 6 3.22 -22.08 -5.51
N LYS A 7 3.83 -22.40 -4.37
CA LYS A 7 3.53 -21.78 -3.07
C LYS A 7 4.05 -20.33 -2.98
N SER A 8 4.67 -19.81 -4.05
CA SER A 8 5.19 -18.44 -4.13
C SER A 8 4.06 -17.45 -4.36
N GLY A 9 3.07 -17.79 -5.19
CA GLY A 9 1.88 -16.97 -5.42
C GLY A 9 1.03 -16.73 -4.17
N ILE A 10 0.80 -17.77 -3.35
CA ILE A 10 -0.01 -17.67 -2.12
C ILE A 10 0.66 -16.76 -1.10
N LYS A 11 1.98 -16.90 -0.88
CA LYS A 11 2.72 -16.03 0.07
C LYS A 11 2.72 -14.56 -0.35
N LYS A 12 2.81 -14.27 -1.66
CA LYS A 12 2.71 -12.90 -2.20
C LYS A 12 1.32 -12.29 -2.01
N LEU A 13 0.26 -13.10 -2.14
CA LEU A 13 -1.13 -12.67 -1.91
C LEU A 13 -1.40 -12.34 -0.44
N PHE A 14 -0.89 -13.17 0.49
CA PHE A 14 -1.00 -12.91 1.93
C PHE A 14 -0.27 -11.64 2.35
N PHE A 15 0.90 -11.37 1.77
CA PHE A 15 1.69 -10.17 2.05
C PHE A 15 1.00 -8.88 1.57
N ALA A 16 0.37 -8.93 0.40
CA ALA A 16 -0.46 -7.86 -0.14
C ALA A 16 -1.68 -7.56 0.75
N LEU A 17 -2.34 -8.59 1.28
CA LEU A 17 -3.47 -8.46 2.21
C LEU A 17 -3.06 -7.85 3.56
N ILE A 18 -1.89 -8.22 4.10
CA ILE A 18 -1.40 -7.70 5.39
C ILE A 18 -1.13 -6.19 5.31
N ILE A 19 -0.55 -5.71 4.21
CA ILE A 19 -0.28 -4.28 4.01
C ILE A 19 -1.61 -3.50 3.97
N ILE A 20 -2.61 -3.97 3.22
CA ILE A 20 -3.93 -3.30 3.15
C ILE A 20 -4.60 -3.26 4.52
N VAL A 21 -4.63 -4.38 5.24
CA VAL A 21 -5.30 -4.47 6.56
C VAL A 21 -4.63 -3.57 7.61
N THR A 22 -3.30 -3.40 7.55
CA THR A 22 -2.55 -2.63 8.55
C THR A 22 -2.45 -1.13 8.23
N CYS A 23 -2.44 -0.72 6.96
CA CYS A 23 -2.46 0.72 6.61
C CYS A 23 -3.77 1.40 7.06
N VAL A 24 -4.88 0.66 7.16
CA VAL A 24 -6.23 1.23 7.14
C VAL A 24 -7.00 1.12 8.46
N SER A 25 -6.48 0.41 9.48
CA SER A 25 -7.15 0.20 10.78
C SER A 25 -7.47 1.48 11.59
N CYS A 26 -7.15 2.67 11.07
CA CYS A 26 -7.42 3.96 11.69
C CYS A 26 -8.35 4.89 10.89
N VAL A 27 -8.89 4.47 9.74
CA VAL A 27 -9.88 5.30 9.02
C VAL A 27 -11.26 5.16 9.70
N LYS A 28 -11.40 5.75 10.90
CA LYS A 28 -12.69 5.87 11.58
C LYS A 28 -13.55 6.89 10.85
N ASP A 29 -14.57 6.43 10.12
CA ASP A 29 -15.76 7.18 9.70
C ASP A 29 -15.52 8.55 9.02
N LYS A 30 -14.37 8.74 8.38
CA LYS A 30 -14.08 9.98 7.64
C LYS A 30 -14.19 9.75 6.15
N ASN A 31 -15.26 10.27 5.57
CA ASN A 31 -15.56 10.23 4.12
C ASN A 31 -14.48 10.88 3.21
N GLY A 32 -13.38 11.42 3.74
CA GLY A 32 -12.37 12.14 2.97
C GLY A 32 -10.97 12.11 3.57
N TRP A 33 -10.02 12.61 2.77
CA TRP A 33 -8.60 12.75 3.12
C TRP A 33 -8.34 14.07 3.85
N ASP A 34 -8.73 14.16 5.12
CA ASP A 34 -8.24 15.24 5.96
C ASP A 34 -6.81 14.99 6.44
N LYS A 35 -6.15 16.04 6.93
CA LYS A 35 -4.75 15.98 7.36
C LYS A 35 -4.50 14.89 8.41
N THR A 36 -5.45 14.65 9.31
CA THR A 36 -5.32 13.66 10.38
C THR A 36 -5.44 12.23 9.84
N THR A 37 -6.43 11.98 8.99
CA THR A 37 -6.65 10.68 8.34
C THR A 37 -5.46 10.33 7.45
N GLU A 38 -5.02 11.28 6.63
CA GLU A 38 -3.86 11.10 5.76
C GLU A 38 -2.59 10.81 6.57
N THR A 39 -2.30 11.61 7.59
CA THR A 39 -1.12 11.41 8.43
C THR A 39 -1.14 10.03 9.10
N SER A 40 -2.30 9.63 9.64
CA SER A 40 -2.44 8.34 10.31
C SER A 40 -2.28 7.17 9.32
N PHE A 41 -2.90 7.27 8.15
CA PHE A 41 -2.74 6.29 7.07
C PHE A 41 -1.27 6.16 6.66
N LYS A 42 -0.59 7.29 6.42
CA LYS A 42 0.83 7.29 6.04
C LYS A 42 1.71 6.65 7.11
N ILE A 43 1.53 7.00 8.38
CA ILE A 43 2.29 6.41 9.49
C ILE A 43 2.09 4.90 9.54
N ASN A 44 0.85 4.42 9.45
CA ASN A 44 0.55 3.00 9.55
C ASN A 44 1.09 2.24 8.34
N CYS A 45 0.98 2.81 7.14
CA CYS A 45 1.50 2.17 5.94
C CYS A 45 3.02 2.10 5.92
N LYS A 46 3.69 3.19 6.31
CA LYS A 46 5.14 3.22 6.50
C LYS A 46 5.58 2.17 7.52
N LYS A 47 4.93 2.11 8.70
CA LYS A 47 5.21 1.09 9.72
C LYS A 47 5.01 -0.33 9.20
N ALA A 48 3.94 -0.59 8.47
CA ALA A 48 3.67 -1.90 7.88
C ALA A 48 4.73 -2.30 6.85
N MET A 49 5.14 -1.37 5.98
CA MET A 49 6.21 -1.61 5.01
C MET A 49 7.53 -1.93 5.72
N LEU A 50 7.92 -1.13 6.72
CA LEU A 50 9.15 -1.33 7.48
C LEU A 50 9.15 -2.64 8.29
N ALA A 51 8.01 -3.01 8.86
CA ALA A 51 7.89 -4.23 9.67
C ALA A 51 7.93 -5.51 8.82
N ASN A 52 7.44 -5.46 7.59
CA ASN A 52 7.27 -6.65 6.76
C ASN A 52 8.34 -6.78 5.66
N SER A 53 9.03 -5.71 5.27
CA SER A 53 9.99 -5.71 4.16
C SER A 53 11.36 -5.16 4.55
N SER A 54 12.37 -5.39 3.70
CA SER A 54 13.73 -4.82 3.87
C SER A 54 13.86 -3.40 3.30
N MET A 55 12.76 -2.63 3.26
CA MET A 55 12.77 -1.25 2.76
C MET A 55 13.47 -0.32 3.76
N THR A 56 14.14 0.71 3.25
CA THR A 56 14.63 1.81 4.09
C THR A 56 13.49 2.71 4.52
N ASP A 57 13.71 3.51 5.56
CA ASP A 57 12.75 4.52 6.04
C ASP A 57 12.35 5.50 4.91
N GLU A 58 13.34 5.96 4.15
CA GLU A 58 13.16 6.85 3.00
C GLU A 58 12.35 6.18 1.87
N GLN A 59 12.65 4.92 1.57
CA GLN A 59 11.89 4.16 0.56
C GLN A 59 10.43 3.98 0.98
N ALA A 60 10.20 3.60 2.23
CA ALA A 60 8.86 3.40 2.77
C ALA A 60 8.06 4.72 2.79
N GLU A 61 8.70 5.83 3.13
CA GLU A 61 8.10 7.17 3.08
C GLU A 61 7.70 7.57 1.66
N PHE A 62 8.62 7.45 0.70
CA PHE A 62 8.34 7.76 -0.69
C PHE A 62 7.19 6.92 -1.28
N ILE A 63 7.23 5.61 -1.06
CA ILE A 63 6.18 4.71 -1.58
C ILE A 63 4.83 5.04 -0.95
N THR A 64 4.82 5.36 0.35
CA THR A 64 3.60 5.73 1.07
C THR A 64 3.00 7.04 0.57
N ASP A 65 3.83 8.07 0.34
CA ASP A 65 3.36 9.34 -0.21
C ASP A 65 2.78 9.17 -1.62
N CYS A 66 3.51 8.47 -2.49
CA CYS A 66 3.06 8.15 -3.84
C CYS A 66 1.74 7.36 -3.83
N LEU A 67 1.59 6.40 -2.90
CA LEU A 67 0.38 5.59 -2.79
C LEU A 67 -0.84 6.46 -2.46
N VAL A 68 -0.71 7.35 -1.46
CA VAL A 68 -1.78 8.27 -1.07
C VAL A 68 -2.18 9.18 -2.23
N GLU A 69 -1.21 9.71 -2.97
CA GLU A 69 -1.47 10.55 -4.15
C GLU A 69 -2.27 9.81 -5.21
N LYS A 70 -1.87 8.58 -5.55
CA LYS A 70 -2.59 7.76 -6.56
C LYS A 70 -4.01 7.41 -6.12
N ILE A 71 -4.20 7.07 -4.85
CA ILE A 71 -5.53 6.79 -4.29
C ILE A 71 -6.43 8.02 -4.43
N LYS A 72 -5.93 9.22 -4.07
CA LYS A 72 -6.65 10.48 -4.21
C LYS A 72 -6.96 10.84 -5.66
N GLN A 73 -5.99 10.67 -6.57
CA GLN A 73 -6.15 10.94 -8.01
C GLN A 73 -7.25 10.07 -8.66
N ASN A 74 -7.51 8.90 -8.09
CA ASN A 74 -8.56 7.98 -8.55
C ASN A 74 -9.87 8.14 -7.77
N ASN A 75 -10.03 9.24 -7.01
CA ASN A 75 -11.23 9.56 -6.24
C ASN A 75 -11.62 8.50 -5.19
N ILE A 76 -10.68 7.67 -4.77
CA ILE A 76 -10.91 6.69 -3.70
C ILE A 76 -10.85 7.44 -2.37
N LYS A 77 -11.96 7.44 -1.64
CA LYS A 77 -12.03 8.04 -0.30
C LYS A 77 -11.30 7.14 0.68
N ALA A 78 -10.84 7.72 1.79
CA ALA A 78 -10.14 6.96 2.82
C ALA A 78 -10.94 5.73 3.30
N VAL A 79 -12.26 5.88 3.49
CA VAL A 79 -13.17 4.77 3.91
C VAL A 79 -13.35 3.70 2.85
N ASP A 80 -13.04 4.00 1.59
CA ASP A 80 -13.19 3.08 0.47
C ASP A 80 -11.91 2.26 0.24
N VAL A 81 -10.81 2.57 0.93
CA VAL A 81 -9.50 1.92 0.73
C VAL A 81 -9.53 0.42 1.09
N GLU A 82 -10.31 0.01 2.10
CA GLU A 82 -10.41 -1.40 2.48
C GLU A 82 -11.36 -2.20 1.59
N LYS A 83 -12.22 -1.51 0.84
CA LYS A 83 -13.30 -2.16 0.08
C LYS A 83 -12.71 -3.06 -0.99
N ALA A 84 -13.29 -4.26 -1.11
CA ALA A 84 -12.77 -5.33 -1.95
C ALA A 84 -12.60 -4.89 -3.42
N GLU A 85 -13.50 -4.03 -3.92
CA GLU A 85 -13.44 -3.48 -5.27
C GLU A 85 -12.19 -2.60 -5.52
N ASN A 86 -11.62 -1.98 -4.49
CA ASN A 86 -10.48 -1.09 -4.61
C ASN A 86 -9.13 -1.76 -4.32
N GLN A 87 -9.14 -2.94 -3.69
CA GLN A 87 -7.91 -3.61 -3.24
C GLN A 87 -6.93 -3.90 -4.39
N GLN A 88 -7.41 -4.40 -5.52
CA GLN A 88 -6.54 -4.70 -6.67
C GLN A 88 -5.88 -3.43 -7.22
N LEU A 89 -6.64 -2.34 -7.29
CA LEU A 89 -6.17 -1.06 -7.78
C LEU A 89 -5.15 -0.43 -6.82
N ILE A 90 -5.39 -0.51 -5.51
CA ILE A 90 -4.45 -0.05 -4.47
C ILE A 90 -3.14 -0.84 -4.52
N LEU A 91 -3.21 -2.16 -4.74
CA LEU A 91 -2.02 -2.99 -4.92
C LEU A 91 -1.24 -2.62 -6.18
N GLN A 92 -1.95 -2.30 -7.26
CA GLN A 92 -1.32 -1.80 -8.48
C GLN A 92 -0.59 -0.47 -8.21
N PHE A 93 -1.23 0.48 -7.51
CA PHE A 93 -0.58 1.73 -7.13
C PHE A 93 0.69 1.51 -6.29
N GLY A 94 0.64 0.62 -5.30
CA GLY A 94 1.80 0.28 -4.50
C GLY A 94 2.97 -0.25 -5.34
N LYS A 95 2.68 -1.08 -6.36
CA LYS A 95 3.71 -1.55 -7.31
C LYS A 95 4.29 -0.41 -8.15
N GLU A 96 3.42 0.42 -8.73
CA GLU A 96 3.85 1.58 -9.55
C GLU A 96 4.72 2.56 -8.74
N CYS A 97 4.41 2.76 -7.46
CA CYS A 97 5.20 3.60 -6.57
C CYS A 97 6.57 2.99 -6.24
N SER A 98 6.62 1.68 -6.02
CA SER A 98 7.89 0.96 -5.83
C SER A 98 8.76 1.00 -7.09
N GLU A 99 8.17 0.83 -8.28
CA GLU A 99 8.88 0.97 -9.55
C GLU A 99 9.39 2.40 -9.79
N SER A 100 8.60 3.41 -9.41
CA SER A 100 8.99 4.82 -9.49
C SER A 100 10.19 5.13 -8.58
N TRP A 101 10.22 4.55 -7.38
CA TRP A 101 11.39 4.63 -6.49
C TRP A 101 12.63 4.04 -7.15
N ASN A 102 12.53 2.83 -7.70
CA ASN A 102 13.67 2.17 -8.35
C ASN A 102 14.22 2.99 -9.53
N LYS A 103 13.34 3.62 -10.32
CA LYS A 103 13.74 4.52 -11.42
C LYS A 103 14.43 5.79 -10.91
N ARG A 104 14.04 6.31 -9.74
CA ARG A 104 14.67 7.49 -9.12
C ARG A 104 16.11 7.22 -8.70
N GLN A 105 16.40 6.00 -8.24
CA GLN A 105 17.74 5.59 -7.79
C GLN A 105 18.72 5.27 -8.93
N GLN A 106 18.25 5.16 -10.19
CA GLN A 106 19.09 4.91 -11.36
C GLN A 106 19.55 6.20 -12.08
N LYS A 107 19.25 7.37 -11.52
CA LYS A 107 19.71 8.68 -11.99
C LYS A 107 20.73 9.25 -11.04
#